data_AF-A0A6A3LL53-F1
#
_entry.id   AF-A0A6A3LL53-F1
#
_cell.length_a   1.000
_cell.length_b   1.000
_cell.length_c   1.000
_cell.angle_alpha   90.00
_cell.angle_beta   90.00
_cell.angle_gamma   90.00
#
_symmetry.space_group_name_H-M   'P 1'
#
loop_
_entity.id
_entity.type
_entity.pdbx_description
1 polymer ?
#
loop_
_entity_poly.entity_id
_entity_poly.type
_entity_poly.pdbx_seq_one_letter_code
_entity_poly.pdbx_strand_id
1 'polypeptide(L)'
;MGNRGSTRKETRDDVQEDPTRKATRPTSELASTNPFKPNNRKCTDVLCLLFFVVFWIGMIIIAGVGYQHGKPQRLIYGTDWMGRTCGAKADKTDHVPGYDLTEYKYMIYPRLSEDLMALTASGLSAKQLASPSTLRKLFGVCVSSCPLLTDSTNDLYVHAYLDYEMHKDPVNENDASAGSSMEYDRAGSPWKLMTNSSNVLYRCVELTKIEVTESARCIDDCTDDETANYQVGTPLTCSTDETMNPFRNCGDKTCAEMVTELRANCTSLESTRQE
;
A
#
# COMPACT_ATOMS: atom_id res chain seq x y z
N MET A 1 -0.21 23.32 -57.04
CA MET A 1 1.21 22.99 -56.76
C MET A 1 1.99 24.28 -56.66
N GLY A 2 2.75 24.46 -55.56
CA GLY A 2 3.88 25.40 -55.53
C GLY A 2 3.64 26.78 -54.91
N ASN A 3 4.34 26.97 -53.78
CA ASN A 3 5.26 28.07 -53.50
C ASN A 3 4.80 29.47 -53.03
N ARG A 4 5.60 29.90 -52.03
CA ARG A 4 6.19 31.23 -51.77
C ARG A 4 5.36 32.28 -51.04
N GLY A 5 5.99 32.81 -49.99
CA GLY A 5 5.48 33.85 -49.11
C GLY A 5 5.52 35.26 -49.71
N SER A 6 5.11 36.24 -48.91
CA SER A 6 5.73 37.59 -48.83
C SER A 6 4.98 38.46 -47.83
N THR A 7 5.71 39.06 -46.90
CA THR A 7 5.36 40.25 -46.11
C THR A 7 5.35 41.52 -46.96
N ARG A 8 4.45 42.49 -46.69
CA ARG A 8 4.65 43.97 -46.76
C ARG A 8 3.43 44.69 -46.16
N LYS A 9 3.54 45.42 -45.03
CA LYS A 9 3.77 46.89 -44.88
C LYS A 9 2.77 47.74 -45.68
N GLU A 10 1.79 48.36 -45.02
CA GLU A 10 1.82 49.66 -44.31
C GLU A 10 1.58 50.83 -45.28
N THR A 11 0.45 51.51 -45.11
CA THR A 11 0.35 52.95 -45.40
C THR A 11 -0.75 53.57 -44.54
N ARG A 12 -0.31 54.48 -43.65
CA ARG A 12 -1.11 55.57 -43.09
C ARG A 12 -1.43 56.54 -44.23
N ASP A 13 -2.65 57.06 -44.26
CA ASP A 13 -2.92 58.41 -44.74
C ASP A 13 -3.93 59.05 -43.79
N ASP A 14 -3.48 60.12 -43.13
CA ASP A 14 -4.27 61.08 -42.37
C ASP A 14 -5.19 61.86 -43.31
N VAL A 15 -6.42 62.22 -42.89
CA VAL A 15 -7.01 63.57 -43.04
C VAL A 15 -8.19 63.70 -42.08
N GLN A 16 -8.17 64.79 -41.33
CA GLN A 16 -9.14 65.20 -40.32
C GLN A 16 -10.24 66.12 -40.91
N GLU A 17 -11.48 65.86 -40.45
CA GLU A 17 -12.70 66.68 -40.31
C GLU A 17 -13.18 67.65 -41.40
N ASP A 18 -14.45 67.49 -41.80
CA ASP A 18 -15.33 68.56 -42.30
C ASP A 18 -16.65 68.58 -41.46
N PRO A 19 -17.03 69.72 -40.86
CA PRO A 19 -18.15 69.79 -39.93
C PRO A 19 -19.41 70.33 -40.63
N THR A 20 -20.38 69.49 -40.99
CA THR A 20 -21.78 69.94 -41.07
C THR A 20 -22.80 68.82 -41.20
N ARG A 21 -23.96 69.06 -40.58
CA ARG A 21 -25.30 68.51 -40.85
C ARG A 21 -25.73 67.19 -40.17
N LYS A 22 -26.57 67.37 -39.13
CA LYS A 22 -27.45 66.35 -38.55
C LYS A 22 -28.52 65.89 -39.57
N ALA A 23 -28.76 64.58 -39.62
CA ALA A 23 -30.04 63.99 -40.04
C ALA A 23 -30.41 62.86 -39.07
N THR A 24 -31.70 62.76 -38.75
CA THR A 24 -32.27 62.05 -37.60
C THR A 24 -32.99 60.75 -37.99
N ARG A 25 -32.66 59.64 -37.29
CA ARG A 25 -33.42 58.37 -36.98
C ARG A 25 -33.98 57.47 -38.11
N PRO A 26 -34.42 56.21 -37.81
CA PRO A 26 -34.04 55.23 -36.77
C PRO A 26 -33.87 53.77 -37.28
N THR A 27 -33.50 52.86 -36.36
CA THR A 27 -33.76 51.39 -36.35
C THR A 27 -33.14 50.52 -37.46
N SER A 28 -32.16 49.69 -37.09
CA SER A 28 -32.44 48.30 -36.69
C SER A 28 -31.22 47.62 -36.09
N GLU A 29 -31.51 46.77 -35.12
CA GLU A 29 -30.78 45.59 -34.65
C GLU A 29 -29.44 45.27 -35.34
N LEU A 30 -28.36 45.25 -34.54
CA LEU A 30 -27.75 43.99 -34.10
C LEU A 30 -26.66 44.29 -33.05
N ALA A 31 -27.05 44.87 -31.92
CA ALA A 31 -26.14 45.00 -30.79
C ALA A 31 -25.98 43.62 -30.12
N SER A 32 -25.09 42.81 -30.69
CA SER A 32 -24.38 41.67 -30.10
C SER A 32 -24.81 41.31 -28.66
N THR A 33 -25.80 40.43 -28.55
CA THR A 33 -26.10 39.75 -27.29
C THR A 33 -25.08 38.62 -27.12
N ASN A 34 -23.84 38.96 -26.79
CA ASN A 34 -22.90 37.96 -26.30
C ASN A 34 -23.48 37.38 -24.99
N PRO A 35 -23.77 36.08 -24.90
CA PRO A 35 -24.38 35.46 -23.70
C PRO A 35 -23.45 35.48 -22.47
N PHE A 36 -22.23 36.00 -22.62
CA PHE A 36 -21.19 36.09 -21.61
C PHE A 36 -20.93 37.52 -21.13
N LYS A 37 -21.90 38.44 -21.19
CA LYS A 37 -21.74 39.78 -20.59
C LYS A 37 -21.69 39.64 -19.05
N PRO A 38 -20.58 39.95 -18.37
CA PRO A 38 -20.44 39.76 -16.93
C PRO A 38 -20.96 40.99 -16.18
N ASN A 39 -22.17 41.45 -16.49
CA ASN A 39 -22.73 42.63 -15.85
C ASN A 39 -23.94 42.17 -15.03
N ASN A 40 -23.75 42.01 -13.72
CA ASN A 40 -24.73 41.62 -12.68
C ASN A 40 -24.96 40.12 -12.43
N ARG A 41 -23.92 39.28 -12.41
CA ARG A 41 -24.05 37.95 -11.78
C ARG A 41 -23.91 38.12 -10.25
N LYS A 42 -25.01 37.95 -9.51
CA LYS A 42 -25.00 37.89 -8.03
C LYS A 42 -24.63 36.48 -7.57
N CYS A 43 -23.94 36.35 -6.44
CA CYS A 43 -23.57 35.05 -5.89
C CYS A 43 -24.85 34.32 -5.41
N THR A 44 -25.28 33.29 -6.14
CA THR A 44 -26.56 32.59 -5.90
C THR A 44 -26.52 31.61 -4.73
N ASP A 45 -25.41 31.51 -4.00
CA ASP A 45 -25.15 30.40 -3.08
C ASP A 45 -24.86 30.82 -1.63
N VAL A 46 -25.12 32.07 -1.25
CA VAL A 46 -24.83 32.59 0.10
C VAL A 46 -25.61 31.82 1.18
N LEU A 47 -26.87 31.51 0.92
CA LEU A 47 -27.74 30.80 1.88
C LEU A 47 -27.34 29.32 2.03
N CYS A 48 -26.92 28.66 0.95
CA CYS A 48 -26.38 27.30 1.01
C CYS A 48 -25.04 27.25 1.75
N LEU A 49 -24.16 28.23 1.49
CA LEU A 49 -22.88 28.36 2.20
C LEU A 49 -23.10 28.53 3.70
N LEU A 50 -24.10 29.31 4.14
CA LEU A 50 -24.44 29.44 5.56
C LEU A 50 -24.84 28.09 6.17
N PHE A 51 -25.71 27.31 5.51
CA PHE A 51 -26.07 25.97 6.00
C PHE A 51 -24.89 25.01 6.04
N PHE A 52 -24.02 25.06 5.04
CA PHE A 52 -22.80 24.26 5.00
C PHE A 52 -21.88 24.57 6.17
N VAL A 53 -21.67 25.86 6.48
CA VAL A 53 -20.85 26.28 7.64
C VAL A 53 -21.47 25.81 8.96
N VAL A 54 -22.78 25.96 9.14
CA VAL A 54 -23.47 25.48 10.36
C VAL A 54 -23.32 23.97 10.52
N PHE A 55 -23.45 23.20 9.44
CA PHE A 55 -23.24 21.75 9.45
C PHE A 55 -21.81 21.39 9.89
N TRP A 56 -20.79 22.08 9.34
CA TRP A 56 -19.40 21.84 9.74
C TRP A 56 -19.13 22.18 11.21
N ILE A 57 -19.71 23.26 11.72
CA ILE A 57 -19.64 23.59 13.15
C ILE A 57 -20.22 22.44 13.98
N GLY A 58 -21.38 21.91 13.59
CA GLY A 58 -21.98 20.74 14.24
C GLY A 58 -21.07 19.52 14.24
N MET A 59 -20.46 19.20 13.09
CA MET A 59 -19.52 18.08 12.95
C MET A 59 -18.28 18.24 13.83
N ILE A 60 -17.72 19.46 13.92
CA ILE A 60 -16.56 19.76 14.76
C ILE A 60 -16.92 19.59 16.25
N ILE A 61 -18.10 20.03 16.68
CA ILE A 61 -18.56 19.84 18.07
C ILE A 61 -18.66 18.35 18.40
N ILE A 62 -19.30 17.56 17.53
CA ILE A 62 -19.43 16.11 17.73
C ILE A 62 -18.06 15.43 17.76
N ALA A 63 -17.15 15.81 16.86
CA ALA A 63 -15.78 15.29 16.84
C ALA A 63 -15.01 15.64 18.13
N GLY A 64 -15.15 16.88 18.63
CA GLY A 64 -14.53 17.32 19.87
C GLY A 64 -15.02 16.53 21.10
N VAL A 65 -16.34 16.34 21.22
CA VAL A 65 -16.94 15.51 22.28
C VAL A 65 -16.44 14.07 22.19
N GLY A 66 -16.39 13.51 20.97
CA GLY A 66 -15.87 12.17 20.73
C GLY A 66 -14.39 12.01 21.07
N TYR A 67 -13.58 13.03 20.84
CA TYR A 67 -12.15 13.02 21.19
C TYR A 67 -11.92 13.13 22.71
N GLN A 68 -12.69 13.99 23.40
CA GLN A 68 -12.53 14.21 24.84
C GLN A 68 -13.03 13.04 25.69
N HIS A 69 -14.17 12.45 25.33
CA HIS A 69 -14.77 11.35 26.09
C HIS A 69 -14.43 9.97 25.53
N GLY A 70 -13.98 9.89 24.28
CA GLY A 70 -13.62 8.64 23.62
C GLY A 70 -12.16 8.24 23.84
N LYS A 71 -11.82 7.04 23.37
CA LYS A 71 -10.44 6.53 23.30
C LYS A 71 -10.04 6.38 21.82
N PRO A 72 -9.50 7.43 21.17
CA PRO A 72 -9.19 7.39 19.73
C PRO A 72 -8.15 6.31 19.39
N GLN A 73 -7.33 5.91 20.35
CA GLN A 73 -6.35 4.84 20.24
C GLN A 73 -6.95 3.50 19.76
N ARG A 74 -8.22 3.20 20.07
CA ARG A 74 -8.89 1.96 19.65
C ARG A 74 -9.21 1.89 18.15
N LEU A 75 -9.14 3.02 17.44
CA LEU A 75 -9.32 3.09 15.98
C LEU A 75 -8.02 2.76 15.23
N ILE A 76 -6.88 3.04 15.86
CA ILE A 76 -5.56 2.96 15.23
C ILE A 76 -4.87 1.65 15.63
N TYR A 77 -4.91 1.30 16.92
CA TYR A 77 -4.25 0.13 17.47
C TYR A 77 -5.20 -1.06 17.55
N GLY A 78 -4.64 -2.27 17.46
CA GLY A 78 -5.36 -3.51 17.67
C GLY A 78 -5.70 -3.77 19.15
N THR A 79 -6.64 -4.68 19.38
CA THR A 79 -6.93 -5.25 20.71
C THR A 79 -6.47 -6.70 20.82
N ASP A 80 -5.72 -7.03 21.87
CA ASP A 80 -5.24 -8.39 22.12
C ASP A 80 -6.39 -9.38 22.45
N TRP A 81 -6.04 -10.65 22.67
CA TRP A 81 -7.00 -11.73 22.99
C TRP A 81 -7.83 -11.46 24.25
N MET A 82 -7.34 -10.64 25.19
CA MET A 82 -8.02 -10.28 26.43
C MET A 82 -8.82 -8.96 26.28
N GLY A 83 -8.81 -8.34 25.10
CA GLY A 83 -9.50 -7.08 24.83
C GLY A 83 -8.75 -5.83 25.28
N ARG A 84 -7.47 -5.95 25.65
CA ARG A 84 -6.57 -4.83 25.93
C ARG A 84 -6.13 -4.19 24.62
N THR A 85 -6.14 -2.86 24.55
CA THR A 85 -5.72 -2.13 23.35
C THR A 85 -4.20 -1.93 23.38
N CYS A 86 -3.48 -2.36 22.35
CA CYS A 86 -2.04 -2.15 22.23
C CYS A 86 -1.73 -0.62 22.17
N GLY A 87 -0.58 -0.19 22.68
CA GLY A 87 -0.17 1.23 22.67
C GLY A 87 -0.98 2.14 23.59
N ALA A 88 -1.84 1.58 24.45
CA ALA A 88 -2.73 2.31 25.33
C ALA A 88 -2.63 1.81 26.77
N LYS A 89 -3.08 2.66 27.70
CA LYS A 89 -3.30 2.28 29.10
C LYS A 89 -4.78 2.35 29.44
N ALA A 90 -5.25 1.42 30.26
CA ALA A 90 -6.62 1.45 30.76
C ALA A 90 -6.71 0.88 32.16
N ASP A 91 -7.57 1.48 32.96
CA ASP A 91 -7.96 0.96 34.27
C ASP A 91 -8.77 -0.33 34.12
N LYS A 92 -8.82 -1.10 35.21
CA LYS A 92 -9.59 -2.33 35.29
C LYS A 92 -11.07 -2.08 34.99
N THR A 93 -11.64 -2.95 34.18
CA THR A 93 -13.08 -3.02 33.88
C THR A 93 -13.64 -4.37 34.35
N ASP A 94 -14.95 -4.57 34.23
CA ASP A 94 -15.59 -5.84 34.62
C ASP A 94 -15.07 -7.06 33.85
N HIS A 95 -14.57 -6.85 32.62
CA HIS A 95 -14.16 -7.92 31.71
C HIS A 95 -12.68 -7.90 31.33
N VAL A 96 -11.98 -6.77 31.53
CA VAL A 96 -10.56 -6.60 31.16
C VAL A 96 -9.80 -6.11 32.39
N PRO A 97 -8.71 -6.79 32.80
CA PRO A 97 -7.86 -6.31 33.90
C PRO A 97 -7.24 -4.95 33.54
N GLY A 98 -6.76 -4.20 34.53
CA GLY A 98 -5.98 -2.99 34.27
C GLY A 98 -4.67 -3.34 33.57
N TYR A 99 -4.22 -2.48 32.66
CA TYR A 99 -2.97 -2.69 31.93
C TYR A 99 -2.33 -1.37 31.50
N ASP A 100 -1.00 -1.40 31.40
CA ASP A 100 -0.21 -0.40 30.70
C ASP A 100 0.51 -1.05 29.51
N LEU A 101 -0.01 -0.82 28.30
CA LEU A 101 0.59 -1.30 27.05
C LEU A 101 1.15 -0.14 26.21
N THR A 102 1.46 1.00 26.83
CA THR A 102 1.92 2.21 26.11
C THR A 102 3.20 1.97 25.30
N GLU A 103 4.08 1.07 25.77
CA GLU A 103 5.30 0.67 25.08
C GLU A 103 5.09 -0.42 24.02
N TYR A 104 3.96 -1.14 24.05
CA TYR A 104 3.64 -2.27 23.17
C TYR A 104 2.61 -1.85 22.12
N LYS A 105 3.07 -1.12 21.10
CA LYS A 105 2.20 -0.50 20.10
C LYS A 105 1.77 -1.43 18.97
N TYR A 106 2.54 -2.49 18.72
CA TYR A 106 2.33 -3.37 17.58
C TYR A 106 1.58 -4.63 18.00
N MET A 107 0.88 -5.25 17.05
CA MET A 107 0.16 -6.49 17.26
C MET A 107 0.65 -7.57 16.31
N ILE A 108 0.93 -8.76 16.83
CA ILE A 108 1.26 -9.95 16.05
C ILE A 108 0.20 -11.03 16.24
N TYR A 109 -0.07 -11.83 15.21
CA TYR A 109 -1.04 -12.93 15.23
C TYR A 109 -0.31 -14.28 15.14
N PRO A 110 0.20 -14.83 16.26
CA PRO A 110 1.06 -16.01 16.22
C PRO A 110 0.36 -17.30 15.79
N ARG A 111 -0.97 -17.32 15.77
CA ARG A 111 -1.82 -18.47 15.42
C ARG A 111 -2.89 -18.13 14.39
N LEU A 112 -2.53 -17.25 13.43
CA LEU A 112 -3.44 -16.72 12.42
C LEU A 112 -4.09 -17.84 11.59
N SER A 113 -3.30 -18.85 11.20
CA SER A 113 -3.75 -20.01 10.44
C SER A 113 -4.81 -20.83 11.19
N GLU A 114 -4.54 -21.14 12.45
CA GLU A 114 -5.42 -21.93 13.32
C GLU A 114 -6.72 -21.19 13.60
N ASP A 115 -6.64 -19.88 13.83
CA ASP A 115 -7.82 -19.06 14.08
C ASP A 115 -8.67 -18.91 12.82
N LEU A 116 -8.05 -18.75 11.65
CA LEU A 116 -8.76 -18.71 10.38
C LEU A 116 -9.45 -20.06 10.08
N MET A 117 -8.73 -21.17 10.32
CA MET A 117 -9.29 -22.52 10.20
C MET A 117 -10.46 -22.74 11.17
N ALA A 118 -10.34 -22.32 12.44
CA ALA A 118 -11.42 -22.41 13.41
C ALA A 118 -12.63 -21.56 13.01
N LEU A 119 -12.41 -20.38 12.45
CA LEU A 119 -13.48 -19.50 11.97
C LEU A 119 -14.20 -20.09 10.75
N THR A 120 -13.49 -20.65 9.79
CA THR A 120 -14.09 -21.33 8.64
C THR A 120 -14.86 -22.59 9.07
N ALA A 121 -14.31 -23.38 10.00
CA ALA A 121 -14.98 -24.55 10.57
C ALA A 121 -16.28 -24.18 11.32
N SER A 122 -16.35 -22.98 11.91
CA SER A 122 -17.57 -22.46 12.53
C SER A 122 -18.66 -21.98 11.55
N GLY A 123 -18.46 -22.20 10.24
CA GLY A 123 -19.45 -21.92 9.19
C GLY A 123 -19.44 -20.47 8.67
N LEU A 124 -18.41 -19.68 8.99
CA LEU A 124 -18.29 -18.33 8.43
C LEU A 124 -17.81 -18.37 6.98
N SER A 125 -18.55 -17.69 6.09
CA SER A 125 -18.14 -17.43 4.71
C SER A 125 -16.92 -16.49 4.66
N ALA A 126 -16.11 -16.57 3.60
CA ALA A 126 -14.97 -15.68 3.34
C ALA A 126 -15.32 -14.18 3.45
N LYS A 127 -16.55 -13.79 3.08
CA LYS A 127 -17.02 -12.39 3.21
C LYS A 127 -17.22 -11.96 4.67
N GLN A 128 -17.52 -12.90 5.56
CA GLN A 128 -17.68 -12.66 7.00
C GLN A 128 -16.33 -12.66 7.73
N LEU A 129 -15.32 -13.32 7.19
CA LEU A 129 -13.93 -13.26 7.67
C LEU A 129 -13.32 -11.86 7.50
N ALA A 130 -13.72 -11.13 6.45
CA ALA A 130 -13.30 -9.74 6.24
C ALA A 130 -14.01 -8.72 7.16
N SER A 131 -14.96 -9.15 8.00
CA SER A 131 -15.68 -8.23 8.88
C SER A 131 -14.84 -7.87 10.13
N PRO A 132 -14.87 -6.60 10.59
CA PRO A 132 -14.13 -6.17 11.77
C PRO A 132 -14.46 -6.99 13.04
N SER A 133 -15.70 -7.44 13.16
CA SER A 133 -16.17 -8.26 14.27
C SER A 133 -15.51 -9.62 14.35
N THR A 134 -15.19 -10.21 13.18
CA THR A 134 -14.49 -11.50 13.08
C THR A 134 -13.00 -11.33 13.28
N LEU A 135 -12.41 -10.25 12.76
CA LEU A 135 -11.00 -9.93 12.99
C LEU A 135 -10.67 -9.75 14.49
N ARG A 136 -11.64 -9.27 15.29
CA ARG A 136 -11.51 -9.19 16.76
C ARG A 136 -11.45 -10.57 17.46
N LYS A 137 -11.81 -11.65 16.77
CA LYS A 137 -11.72 -13.02 17.30
C LYS A 137 -10.34 -13.65 17.07
N LEU A 138 -9.52 -13.05 16.21
CA LEU A 138 -8.15 -13.51 15.99
C LEU A 138 -7.34 -13.26 17.26
N PHE A 139 -6.49 -14.22 17.60
CA PHE A 139 -5.63 -14.18 18.75
C PHE A 139 -4.42 -13.29 18.44
N GLY A 140 -4.50 -12.01 18.85
CA GLY A 140 -3.42 -11.05 18.69
C GLY A 140 -2.67 -10.80 19.99
N VAL A 141 -1.34 -10.74 19.95
CA VAL A 141 -0.46 -10.41 21.08
C VAL A 141 0.16 -9.03 20.85
N CYS A 142 0.22 -8.17 21.88
CA CYS A 142 0.85 -6.86 21.77
C CYS A 142 2.37 -6.99 21.94
N VAL A 143 3.14 -6.36 21.07
CA VAL A 143 4.61 -6.40 21.07
C VAL A 143 5.18 -4.99 20.94
N SER A 144 6.39 -4.78 21.48
CA SER A 144 7.08 -3.49 21.48
C SER A 144 7.61 -3.12 20.09
N SER A 145 8.03 -4.12 19.32
CA SER A 145 8.47 -4.00 17.92
C SER A 145 8.14 -5.27 17.15
N CYS A 146 8.07 -5.18 15.82
CA CYS A 146 7.85 -6.36 14.99
C CYS A 146 9.13 -7.19 14.92
N PRO A 147 9.06 -8.50 15.22
CA PRO A 147 10.23 -9.35 15.25
C PRO A 147 10.89 -9.51 13.88
N LEU A 148 12.22 -9.46 13.92
CA LEU A 148 13.10 -9.82 12.82
C LEU A 148 13.99 -10.98 13.29
N LEU A 149 13.87 -12.12 12.62
CA LEU A 149 14.84 -13.20 12.63
C LEU A 149 16.14 -12.64 12.03
N THR A 150 17.05 -12.25 12.90
CA THR A 150 18.43 -11.98 12.51
C THR A 150 19.14 -13.30 12.28
N ASP A 151 20.24 -13.34 11.52
CA ASP A 151 21.05 -14.55 11.26
C ASP A 151 21.67 -15.18 12.54
N SER A 152 21.34 -14.63 13.70
CA SER A 152 21.53 -15.24 15.00
C SER A 152 20.87 -16.61 14.99
N THR A 153 21.62 -17.66 15.33
CA THR A 153 21.17 -19.07 15.37
C THR A 153 20.03 -19.37 16.36
N ASN A 154 19.46 -18.35 17.00
CA ASN A 154 18.48 -18.50 18.06
C ASN A 154 17.07 -18.33 17.50
N ASP A 155 16.24 -19.33 17.76
CA ASP A 155 14.82 -19.29 17.45
C ASP A 155 14.10 -18.26 18.32
N LEU A 156 13.20 -17.49 17.72
CA LEU A 156 12.44 -16.45 18.42
C LEU A 156 11.00 -16.91 18.66
N TYR A 157 10.48 -16.63 19.85
CA TYR A 157 9.16 -17.07 20.30
C TYR A 157 8.30 -15.89 20.74
N VAL A 158 7.00 -15.98 20.48
CA VAL A 158 6.00 -15.02 20.98
C VAL A 158 5.27 -15.63 22.16
N HIS A 159 5.24 -14.89 23.27
CA HIS A 159 4.57 -15.23 24.51
C HIS A 159 3.33 -14.36 24.74
N ALA A 160 2.21 -15.01 25.06
CA ALA A 160 0.97 -14.37 25.46
C ALA A 160 0.93 -14.16 26.98
N TYR A 161 1.73 -13.22 27.50
CA TYR A 161 1.76 -12.92 28.92
C TYR A 161 0.45 -12.31 29.44
N LEU A 162 0.05 -12.74 30.64
CA LEU A 162 -1.12 -12.20 31.33
C LEU A 162 -0.81 -10.83 31.94
N ASP A 163 0.42 -10.62 32.43
CA ASP A 163 0.88 -9.39 33.06
C ASP A 163 2.21 -8.91 32.45
N TYR A 164 2.16 -7.73 31.80
CA TYR A 164 3.29 -7.10 31.14
C TYR A 164 4.17 -6.30 32.11
N GLU A 165 3.71 -6.06 33.35
CA GLU A 165 4.53 -5.45 34.39
C GLU A 165 5.59 -6.45 34.91
N MET A 166 5.21 -7.72 35.01
CA MET A 166 6.09 -8.83 35.40
C MET A 166 6.97 -9.30 34.23
N HIS A 167 6.41 -9.38 33.02
CA HIS A 167 7.12 -9.85 31.83
C HIS A 167 7.07 -8.81 30.70
N LYS A 168 8.18 -8.08 30.55
CA LYS A 168 8.27 -6.94 29.62
C LYS A 168 8.58 -7.34 28.18
N ASP A 169 9.10 -8.54 27.93
CA ASP A 169 9.52 -8.93 26.58
C ASP A 169 8.65 -10.08 26.07
N PRO A 170 7.48 -9.79 25.47
CA PRO A 170 6.59 -10.82 24.91
C PRO A 170 7.19 -11.55 23.72
N VAL A 171 8.35 -11.11 23.22
CA VAL A 171 9.09 -11.77 22.15
C VAL A 171 10.51 -12.01 22.63
N ASN A 172 10.88 -13.27 22.79
CA ASN A 172 12.19 -13.66 23.32
C ASN A 172 12.57 -15.09 22.87
N GLU A 173 13.75 -15.56 23.25
CA GLU A 173 14.31 -16.85 22.82
C GLU A 173 13.83 -18.06 23.66
N ASN A 174 12.97 -17.85 24.66
CA ASN A 174 12.51 -18.95 25.52
C ASN A 174 11.46 -19.80 24.80
N ASP A 175 11.79 -21.07 24.57
CA ASP A 175 10.89 -22.04 23.96
C ASP A 175 9.87 -22.64 24.95
N ALA A 176 10.12 -22.51 26.25
CA ALA A 176 9.27 -23.00 27.32
C ALA A 176 8.20 -21.98 27.72
N SER A 177 6.99 -22.48 27.98
CA SER A 177 5.95 -21.65 28.58
C SER A 177 6.31 -21.27 30.02
N ALA A 178 6.00 -20.02 30.39
CA ALA A 178 6.06 -19.55 31.78
C ALA A 178 4.97 -20.18 32.66
N GLY A 179 4.03 -20.94 32.08
CA GLY A 179 2.94 -21.64 32.76
C GLY A 179 1.66 -20.81 32.90
N SER A 180 0.52 -21.49 33.12
CA SER A 180 -0.84 -20.91 33.16
C SER A 180 -1.05 -19.71 34.09
N SER A 181 -0.20 -19.52 35.10
CA SER A 181 -0.30 -18.37 36.02
C SER A 181 0.30 -17.08 35.44
N MET A 182 1.22 -17.19 34.48
CA MET A 182 1.99 -16.07 33.92
C MET A 182 1.69 -15.87 32.43
N GLU A 183 1.28 -16.93 31.73
CA GLU A 183 1.09 -16.97 30.28
C GLU A 183 -0.17 -17.76 29.93
N TYR A 184 -0.79 -17.42 28.79
CA TYR A 184 -1.97 -18.11 28.29
C TYR A 184 -1.61 -19.43 27.58
N ASP A 185 -1.17 -20.41 28.35
CA ASP A 185 -0.74 -21.75 27.91
C ASP A 185 -1.84 -22.52 27.15
N ARG A 186 -3.12 -22.33 27.51
CA ARG A 186 -4.26 -22.99 26.86
C ARG A 186 -4.41 -22.67 25.38
N ALA A 187 -3.91 -21.53 24.90
CA ALA A 187 -3.89 -21.24 23.47
C ALA A 187 -2.72 -21.89 22.72
N GLY A 188 -1.76 -22.49 23.42
CA GLY A 188 -0.53 -23.00 22.85
C GLY A 188 0.63 -21.99 22.86
N SER A 189 0.59 -21.01 23.76
CA SER A 189 1.74 -20.11 23.99
C SER A 189 2.88 -20.87 24.68
N PRO A 190 4.14 -20.72 24.26
CA PRO A 190 4.67 -19.80 23.23
C PRO A 190 4.65 -20.36 21.79
N TRP A 191 4.65 -19.45 20.81
CA TRP A 191 4.72 -19.81 19.38
C TRP A 191 6.05 -19.41 18.75
N LYS A 192 6.70 -20.37 18.06
CA LYS A 192 7.92 -20.13 17.29
C LYS A 192 7.64 -19.29 16.06
N LEU A 193 8.43 -18.24 15.86
CA LEU A 193 8.41 -17.41 14.66
C LEU A 193 9.28 -18.06 13.57
N MET A 194 8.72 -18.16 12.37
CA MET A 194 9.39 -18.77 11.21
C MET A 194 9.73 -17.76 10.11
N THR A 195 9.06 -16.61 10.11
CA THR A 195 9.18 -15.57 9.09
C THR A 195 9.45 -14.21 9.70
N ASN A 196 10.19 -13.38 8.97
CA ASN A 196 10.40 -11.98 9.35
C ASN A 196 9.08 -11.23 9.27
N SER A 197 8.88 -10.25 10.14
CA SER A 197 7.67 -9.44 10.14
C SER A 197 7.98 -7.96 9.99
N SER A 198 7.07 -7.22 9.35
CA SER A 198 7.17 -5.77 9.17
C SER A 198 5.92 -5.08 9.70
N ASN A 199 6.05 -3.80 10.03
CA ASN A 199 4.94 -3.01 10.54
C ASN A 199 4.06 -2.48 9.40
N VAL A 200 2.78 -2.88 9.39
CA VAL A 200 1.75 -2.30 8.53
C VAL A 200 0.60 -1.84 9.44
N LEU A 201 0.43 -0.52 9.58
CA LEU A 201 -0.60 0.09 10.44
C LEU A 201 -0.64 -0.53 11.86
N TYR A 202 0.51 -0.55 12.55
CA TYR A 202 0.66 -1.09 13.90
C TYR A 202 0.34 -2.59 14.04
N ARG A 203 0.38 -3.34 12.94
CA ARG A 203 0.31 -4.80 12.94
C ARG A 203 1.59 -5.36 12.33
N CYS A 204 2.09 -6.45 12.91
CA CYS A 204 3.21 -7.19 12.37
C CYS A 204 2.66 -8.17 11.36
N VAL A 205 2.99 -7.92 10.09
CA VAL A 205 2.62 -8.77 8.96
C VAL A 205 3.87 -9.48 8.50
N GLU A 206 3.75 -10.79 8.28
CA GLU A 206 4.83 -11.60 7.76
C GLU A 206 5.29 -11.07 6.39
N LEU A 207 6.59 -10.94 6.23
CA LEU A 207 7.22 -10.67 4.96
C LEU A 207 7.25 -11.98 4.19
N THR A 208 6.27 -12.18 3.31
CA THR A 208 6.40 -13.18 2.25
C THR A 208 7.57 -12.72 1.39
N LYS A 209 8.70 -13.43 1.46
CA LYS A 209 9.77 -13.26 0.48
C LYS A 209 9.16 -13.64 -0.87
N ILE A 210 8.75 -12.64 -1.66
CA ILE A 210 8.42 -12.87 -3.06
C ILE A 210 9.77 -13.18 -3.69
N GLU A 211 10.04 -14.46 -3.96
CA GLU A 211 11.23 -14.86 -4.70
C GLU A 211 11.02 -14.44 -6.14
N VAL A 212 11.32 -13.16 -6.43
CA VAL A 212 11.31 -12.63 -7.78
C VAL A 212 12.41 -13.35 -8.53
N THR A 213 12.02 -14.34 -9.32
CA THR A 213 12.94 -15.07 -10.18
C THR A 213 13.00 -14.35 -11.51
N GLU A 214 14.08 -13.59 -11.71
CA GLU A 214 14.38 -12.99 -13.00
C GLU A 214 15.17 -14.02 -13.81
N SER A 215 14.71 -14.31 -15.03
CA SER A 215 15.40 -15.21 -15.94
C SER A 215 15.62 -14.54 -17.28
N ALA A 216 16.78 -14.76 -17.91
CA ALA A 216 17.11 -14.15 -19.18
C ALA A 216 17.79 -15.12 -20.14
N ARG A 217 17.80 -14.75 -21.42
CA ARG A 217 18.53 -15.44 -22.49
C ARG A 217 18.98 -14.45 -23.56
N CYS A 218 19.99 -14.83 -24.34
CA CYS A 218 20.39 -14.10 -25.53
C CYS A 218 19.55 -14.54 -26.73
N ILE A 219 19.02 -13.60 -27.51
CA ILE A 219 18.20 -13.89 -28.70
C ILE A 219 18.97 -13.73 -30.02
N ASP A 220 20.27 -13.45 -29.95
CA ASP A 220 21.07 -13.29 -31.15
C ASP A 220 21.05 -14.55 -32.03
N ASP A 221 21.20 -14.37 -33.33
CA ASP A 221 21.29 -15.47 -34.28
C ASP A 221 22.56 -16.31 -34.00
N CYS A 222 22.37 -17.63 -34.01
CA CYS A 222 23.47 -18.57 -33.90
C CYS A 222 24.26 -18.66 -35.21
N THR A 223 25.52 -19.04 -35.12
CA THR A 223 26.31 -19.40 -36.31
C THR A 223 25.84 -20.74 -36.90
N ASP A 224 26.11 -20.95 -38.20
CA ASP A 224 25.75 -22.20 -38.88
C ASP A 224 26.38 -23.43 -38.21
N ASP A 225 27.60 -23.30 -37.68
CA ASP A 225 28.31 -24.35 -36.95
C ASP A 225 27.65 -24.67 -35.59
N GLU A 226 27.19 -23.66 -34.86
CA GLU A 226 26.48 -23.85 -33.57
C GLU A 226 25.14 -24.57 -33.79
N THR A 227 24.46 -24.26 -34.89
CA THR A 227 23.18 -24.88 -35.26
C THR A 227 23.38 -26.31 -35.76
N ALA A 228 24.43 -26.58 -36.54
CA ALA A 228 24.76 -27.91 -37.04
C ALA A 228 25.20 -28.87 -35.92
N ASN A 229 25.80 -28.35 -34.85
CA ASN A 229 26.25 -29.14 -33.70
C ASN A 229 25.20 -29.28 -32.59
N TYR A 230 23.99 -28.73 -32.78
CA TYR A 230 22.92 -28.84 -31.78
C TYR A 230 22.56 -30.30 -31.51
N GLN A 231 22.57 -30.67 -30.22
CA GLN A 231 22.05 -31.94 -29.74
C GLN A 231 20.88 -31.68 -28.78
N VAL A 232 19.81 -32.46 -28.92
CA VAL A 232 18.65 -32.38 -28.03
C VAL A 232 19.10 -32.66 -26.60
N GLY A 233 18.94 -31.68 -25.71
CA GLY A 233 19.36 -31.76 -24.31
C GLY A 233 20.61 -30.94 -23.95
N THR A 234 21.36 -30.43 -24.93
CA THR A 234 22.39 -29.40 -24.71
C THR A 234 21.84 -28.05 -25.16
N PRO A 235 21.46 -27.16 -24.23
CA PRO A 235 20.84 -25.92 -24.63
C PRO A 235 21.84 -24.96 -25.28
N LEU A 236 21.42 -24.29 -26.35
CA LEU A 236 22.17 -23.21 -26.97
C LEU A 236 22.13 -21.95 -26.10
N THR A 237 23.05 -21.04 -26.38
CA THR A 237 23.16 -19.72 -25.75
C THR A 237 22.74 -18.58 -26.68
N CYS A 238 22.08 -18.92 -27.80
CA CYS A 238 21.61 -18.04 -28.87
C CYS A 238 20.34 -18.70 -29.47
N SER A 239 19.57 -17.99 -30.30
CA SER A 239 18.24 -18.36 -30.83
C SER A 239 17.04 -17.86 -30.02
N THR A 240 15.95 -17.59 -30.75
CA THR A 240 14.61 -17.22 -30.27
C THR A 240 13.81 -18.42 -29.76
N ASP A 241 14.16 -19.65 -30.16
CA ASP A 241 13.39 -20.86 -29.83
C ASP A 241 13.62 -21.27 -28.37
N GLU A 242 12.55 -21.29 -27.58
CA GLU A 242 12.56 -21.68 -26.16
C GLU A 242 12.98 -23.13 -25.92
N THR A 243 12.80 -24.01 -26.90
CA THR A 243 13.20 -25.42 -26.78
C THR A 243 14.70 -25.62 -26.97
N MET A 244 15.32 -24.80 -27.82
CA MET A 244 16.76 -24.83 -28.09
C MET A 244 17.54 -23.95 -27.11
N ASN A 245 16.97 -22.80 -26.72
CA ASN A 245 17.55 -21.82 -25.83
C ASN A 245 16.54 -21.44 -24.71
N PRO A 246 16.44 -22.25 -23.65
CA PRO A 246 15.55 -21.98 -22.54
C PRO A 246 16.07 -20.82 -21.69
N PHE A 247 15.18 -20.16 -20.96
CA PHE A 247 15.53 -19.13 -19.99
C PHE A 247 16.48 -19.66 -18.90
N ARG A 248 17.37 -18.80 -18.40
CA ARG A 248 18.27 -19.08 -17.28
C ARG A 248 18.03 -18.10 -16.15
N ASN A 249 17.94 -18.59 -14.92
CA ASN A 249 17.78 -17.77 -13.73
C ASN A 249 19.04 -16.90 -13.53
N CYS A 250 18.83 -15.60 -13.36
CA CYS A 250 19.90 -14.62 -13.17
C CYS A 250 20.54 -14.70 -11.77
N GLY A 251 19.84 -15.27 -10.79
CA GLY A 251 20.32 -15.45 -9.42
C GLY A 251 20.65 -14.11 -8.75
N ASP A 252 21.82 -14.02 -8.13
CA ASP A 252 22.29 -12.82 -7.43
C ASP A 252 22.98 -11.79 -8.35
N LYS A 253 23.22 -12.12 -9.63
CA LYS A 253 23.85 -11.23 -10.63
C LYS A 253 22.78 -10.53 -11.47
N THR A 254 23.14 -9.43 -12.13
CA THR A 254 22.23 -8.84 -13.11
C THR A 254 22.04 -9.79 -14.31
N CYS A 255 20.84 -9.82 -14.89
CA CYS A 255 20.57 -10.67 -16.05
C CYS A 255 21.50 -10.40 -17.24
N ALA A 256 21.94 -9.16 -17.40
CA ALA A 256 22.94 -8.80 -18.41
C ALA A 256 24.29 -9.46 -18.14
N GLU A 257 24.79 -9.41 -16.90
CA GLU A 257 26.06 -10.05 -16.52
C GLU A 257 26.01 -11.57 -16.72
N MET A 258 24.94 -12.22 -16.28
CA MET A 258 24.74 -13.66 -16.45
C MET A 258 24.73 -14.06 -17.94
N VAL A 259 24.00 -13.31 -18.78
CA VAL A 259 23.95 -13.59 -20.22
C VAL A 259 25.29 -13.31 -20.90
N THR A 260 26.02 -12.27 -20.51
CA THR A 260 27.37 -12.01 -21.06
C THR A 260 28.40 -13.05 -20.64
N GLU A 261 28.24 -13.69 -19.48
CA GLU A 261 29.07 -14.82 -19.05
C GLU A 261 28.80 -16.07 -19.90
N LEU A 262 27.56 -16.28 -20.34
CA LEU A 262 27.17 -17.35 -21.26
C LEU A 262 27.55 -17.06 -22.72
N ARG A 263 27.43 -15.80 -23.16
CA ARG A 263 27.76 -15.34 -24.52
C ARG A 263 28.25 -13.90 -24.48
N ALA A 264 29.57 -13.72 -24.55
CA ALA A 264 30.22 -12.41 -24.44
C ALA A 264 29.78 -11.38 -25.51
N ASN A 265 29.31 -11.84 -26.68
CA ASN A 265 28.91 -10.99 -27.80
C ASN A 265 27.39 -10.79 -27.92
N CYS A 266 26.61 -11.07 -26.87
CA CYS A 266 25.17 -10.90 -26.92
C CYS A 266 24.78 -9.42 -27.09
N THR A 267 23.98 -9.11 -28.12
CA THR A 267 23.48 -7.77 -28.45
C THR A 267 22.01 -7.58 -28.11
N SER A 268 21.21 -8.65 -28.20
CA SER A 268 19.78 -8.67 -27.90
C SER A 268 19.46 -9.66 -26.78
N LEU A 269 18.86 -9.15 -25.70
CA LEU A 269 18.50 -9.93 -24.52
C LEU A 269 16.98 -9.90 -24.31
N GLU A 270 16.42 -11.05 -23.96
CA GLU A 270 15.05 -11.17 -23.46
C GLU A 270 15.07 -11.68 -22.04
N SER A 271 14.36 -10.96 -21.17
CA SER A 271 14.20 -11.24 -19.76
C SER A 271 12.74 -11.48 -19.45
N THR A 272 12.46 -12.51 -18.66
CA THR A 272 11.16 -12.77 -18.06
C THR A 272 11.28 -12.65 -16.54
N ARG A 273 10.22 -12.13 -15.93
CA ARG A 273 10.14 -11.94 -14.48
C ARG A 273 8.93 -12.72 -13.97
N GLN A 274 9.18 -13.65 -13.06
CA GLN A 274 8.13 -14.37 -12.34
C GLN A 274 8.11 -13.88 -10.88
N GLU A 275 6.92 -13.52 -10.39
CA GLU A 275 6.64 -13.11 -9.01
C GLU A 275 5.90 -14.22 -8.26
#